data_AF-A0A948FM21-F1
#
_entry.id   AF-A0A948FM21-F1
#
_cell.length_a   1.000
_cell.length_b   1.000
_cell.length_c   1.000
_cell.angle_alpha   90.00
_cell.angle_beta   90.00
_cell.angle_gamma   90.00
#
_symmetry.space_group_name_H-M   'P 1'
#
loop_
_entity.id
_entity.type
_entity.pdbx_description
1 polymer ?
#
loop_
_entity_poly.entity_id
_entity_poly.type
_entity_poly.pdbx_seq_one_letter_code
_entity_poly.pdbx_strand_id
1 'polypeptide(L)'
;MTIRKTAAVNLLSISARKNIIIDNLGLNGSGLSSSSIVFQTNSHSSTINDVQAYSNTTYGIQINASSKVLINNSQIFQNNSV
;
A
#
# COMPACT_ATOMS: atom_id res chain seq x y z
N MET A 1 -18.71 11.05 24.19
CA MET A 1 -17.90 10.04 23.48
C MET A 1 -17.47 10.64 22.15
N THR A 2 -16.19 10.95 22.00
CA THR A 2 -15.67 11.59 20.79
C THR A 2 -14.97 10.53 19.95
N ILE A 3 -15.56 10.14 18.83
CA ILE A 3 -14.89 9.31 17.82
C ILE A 3 -14.11 10.28 16.93
N ARG A 4 -12.78 10.30 17.05
CA ARG A 4 -11.93 11.07 16.14
C ARG A 4 -11.76 10.25 14.86
N LYS A 5 -12.14 10.81 13.71
CA LYS A 5 -11.75 10.29 12.39
C LYS A 5 -10.24 10.44 12.30
N THR A 6 -9.49 9.37 12.57
CA THR A 6 -8.02 9.37 12.42
C THR A 6 -7.71 9.68 10.96
N ALA A 7 -6.76 10.59 10.71
CA ALA A 7 -6.32 10.91 9.35
C ALA A 7 -5.95 9.62 8.60
N ALA A 8 -6.27 9.54 7.31
CA ALA A 8 -5.92 8.40 6.46
C ALA A 8 -4.41 8.07 6.59
N VAL A 9 -4.08 6.95 7.22
CA VAL A 9 -2.70 6.49 7.42
C VAL A 9 -2.40 5.38 6.41
N ASN A 10 -1.25 5.42 5.75
CA ASN A 10 -0.77 4.29 4.95
C ASN A 10 -0.02 3.32 5.85
N LEU A 11 -0.22 1.99 5.69
CA LEU A 11 0.51 1.02 6.52
C LEU A 11 2.01 1.04 6.22
N LEU A 12 2.38 1.05 4.93
CA LEU A 12 3.74 1.16 4.46
C LEU A 12 3.86 2.26 3.41
N SER A 13 4.71 3.24 3.69
CA SER A 13 4.99 4.35 2.79
C SER A 13 6.47 4.36 2.41
N ILE A 14 6.74 4.19 1.11
CA ILE A 14 8.08 4.13 0.53
C ILE A 14 8.27 5.40 -0.29
N SER A 15 9.20 6.26 0.10
CA SER A 15 9.44 7.55 -0.56
C SER A 15 10.90 7.72 -0.93
N ALA A 16 11.16 8.09 -2.18
CA ALA A 16 12.49 8.26 -2.76
C ALA A 16 13.43 7.05 -2.54
N ARG A 17 12.90 5.83 -2.58
CA ARG A 17 13.70 4.59 -2.42
C ARG A 17 13.80 3.78 -3.70
N LYS A 18 14.91 3.07 -3.86
CA LYS A 18 15.17 2.22 -5.02
C LYS A 18 15.50 0.80 -4.57
N ASN A 19 15.24 -0.18 -5.43
CA ASN A 19 15.60 -1.59 -5.19
C ASN A 19 14.97 -2.16 -3.92
N ILE A 20 13.72 -1.78 -3.63
CA ILE A 20 12.98 -2.32 -2.49
C ILE A 20 12.31 -3.63 -2.92
N ILE A 21 12.35 -4.62 -2.04
CA ILE A 21 11.64 -5.89 -2.20
C ILE A 21 10.67 -6.00 -1.03
N ILE A 22 9.40 -6.20 -1.35
CA ILE A 22 8.32 -6.50 -0.40
C ILE A 22 7.82 -7.87 -0.79
N ASP A 23 7.96 -8.86 0.10
CA ASP A 23 7.70 -10.25 -0.24
C ASP A 23 7.00 -10.99 0.91
N ASN A 24 6.03 -11.84 0.57
CA ASN A 24 5.31 -12.71 1.51
C ASN A 24 4.71 -11.97 2.72
N LEU A 25 3.92 -10.92 2.46
CA LEU A 25 3.29 -10.11 3.52
C LEU A 25 1.77 -10.00 3.36
N GLY A 26 1.05 -10.16 4.48
CA GLY A 26 -0.35 -9.79 4.61
C GLY A 26 -0.50 -8.41 5.28
N LEU A 27 -1.19 -7.49 4.61
CA LEU A 27 -1.40 -6.12 5.05
C LEU A 27 -2.91 -5.82 5.13
N ASN A 28 -3.41 -5.68 6.37
CA ASN A 28 -4.81 -5.42 6.68
C ASN A 28 -5.01 -3.95 7.08
N GLY A 29 -5.65 -3.17 6.22
CA GLY A 29 -5.98 -1.76 6.50
C GLY A 29 -7.03 -1.56 7.60
N SER A 30 -7.76 -2.62 7.98
CA SER A 30 -8.79 -2.64 9.03
C SER A 30 -9.85 -1.54 8.93
N GLY A 31 -10.10 -1.02 7.72
CA GLY A 31 -10.99 0.13 7.48
C GLY A 31 -10.47 1.46 8.04
N LEU A 32 -9.20 1.53 8.45
CA LEU A 32 -8.55 2.72 9.01
C LEU A 32 -7.44 3.27 8.12
N SER A 33 -6.78 2.41 7.35
CA SER A 33 -5.71 2.81 6.44
C SER A 33 -6.24 3.17 5.06
N SER A 34 -5.76 4.28 4.49
CA SER A 34 -6.04 4.62 3.08
C SER A 34 -5.49 3.59 2.13
N SER A 35 -4.21 3.24 2.32
CA SER A 35 -3.50 2.31 1.48
C SER A 35 -2.58 1.40 2.28
N SER A 36 -2.44 0.14 1.88
CA SER A 36 -1.49 -0.75 2.52
C SER A 36 -0.05 -0.44 2.11
N ILE A 37 0.22 -0.33 0.81
CA ILE A 37 1.54 0.04 0.30
C ILE A 37 1.41 1.27 -0.57
N VAL A 38 2.23 2.28 -0.30
CA VAL A 38 2.34 3.48 -1.14
C VAL A 38 3.79 3.68 -1.56
N PHE A 39 4.04 3.59 -2.87
CA PHE A 39 5.25 4.13 -3.47
C PHE A 39 5.01 5.61 -3.80
N GLN A 40 5.63 6.50 -3.03
CA GLN A 40 5.65 7.93 -3.29
C GLN A 40 6.71 8.28 -4.34
N THR A 41 6.74 9.56 -4.73
CA THR A 41 7.60 10.10 -5.79
C THR A 41 9.05 9.61 -5.73
N ASN A 42 9.63 9.41 -6.91
CA ASN A 42 11.03 9.01 -7.09
C ASN A 42 11.41 7.65 -6.49
N SER A 43 10.43 6.75 -6.33
CA SER A 43 10.71 5.38 -5.93
C SER A 43 10.77 4.46 -7.15
N HIS A 44 11.84 3.67 -7.30
CA HIS A 44 12.10 2.98 -8.57
C HIS A 44 12.62 1.56 -8.41
N SER A 45 12.44 0.74 -9.44
CA SER A 45 13.06 -0.60 -9.57
C SER A 45 12.78 -1.49 -8.36
N SER A 46 11.52 -1.54 -7.93
CA SER A 46 11.12 -2.25 -6.72
C SER A 46 10.15 -3.37 -7.05
N THR A 47 10.15 -4.42 -6.25
CA THR A 47 9.31 -5.61 -6.44
C THR A 47 8.37 -5.78 -5.27
N ILE A 48 7.10 -6.01 -5.55
CA ILE A 48 6.10 -6.48 -4.61
C ILE A 48 5.71 -7.89 -5.06
N ASN A 49 6.00 -8.91 -4.26
CA ASN A 49 5.79 -10.30 -4.60
C ASN A 49 5.02 -11.02 -3.48
N ASP A 50 4.06 -11.87 -3.83
CA ASP A 50 3.33 -12.68 -2.85
C ASP A 50 2.73 -11.85 -1.68
N VAL A 51 2.15 -10.69 -2.01
CA VAL A 51 1.55 -9.78 -1.02
C VAL A 51 0.03 -9.85 -1.08
N GLN A 52 -0.60 -9.82 0.09
CA GLN A 52 -2.03 -9.60 0.25
C GLN A 52 -2.28 -8.22 0.84
N ALA A 53 -3.05 -7.37 0.15
CA ALA A 53 -3.42 -6.04 0.63
C ALA A 53 -4.94 -5.87 0.65
N TYR A 54 -5.53 -5.77 1.85
CA TYR A 54 -6.98 -5.85 2.03
C TYR A 54 -7.54 -4.95 3.13
N SER A 55 -8.85 -4.71 3.07
CA SER A 55 -9.60 -3.90 4.04
C SER A 55 -9.06 -2.47 4.21
N ASN A 56 -8.60 -1.84 3.13
CA ASN A 56 -8.22 -0.42 3.12
C ASN A 56 -9.42 0.47 2.74
N THR A 57 -9.38 1.74 3.16
CA THR A 57 -10.40 2.75 2.84
C THR A 57 -10.18 3.42 1.48
N THR A 58 -9.15 3.05 0.72
CA THR A 58 -8.92 3.61 -0.62
C THR A 58 -8.25 2.60 -1.56
N TYR A 59 -6.97 2.28 -1.38
CA TYR A 59 -6.22 1.40 -2.29
C TYR A 59 -5.59 0.23 -1.51
N GLY A 60 -5.35 -0.91 -2.15
CA GLY A 60 -4.43 -1.90 -1.56
C GLY A 60 -2.99 -1.45 -1.75
N ILE A 61 -2.61 -1.23 -3.01
CA ILE A 61 -1.28 -0.77 -3.41
C ILE A 61 -1.46 0.47 -4.28
N GLN A 62 -0.73 1.54 -3.97
CA GLN A 62 -0.71 2.80 -4.71
C GLN A 62 0.71 3.11 -5.19
N ILE A 63 0.87 3.42 -6.47
CA ILE A 63 2.15 3.82 -7.07
C ILE A 63 2.01 5.23 -7.62
N ASN A 64 2.66 6.20 -6.98
CA ASN A 64 2.66 7.62 -7.36
C ASN A 64 4.03 8.03 -7.89
N ALA A 65 4.07 8.52 -9.14
CA ALA A 65 5.26 9.12 -9.77
C ALA A 65 6.56 8.31 -9.52
N SER A 66 6.43 7.00 -9.72
CA SER A 66 7.43 5.96 -9.50
C SER A 66 7.54 5.12 -10.76
N SER A 67 8.66 4.43 -10.99
CA SER A 67 8.85 3.67 -12.23
C SER A 67 9.56 2.33 -12.03
N LYS A 68 9.33 1.38 -12.95
CA LYS A 68 9.88 0.01 -12.88
C LYS A 68 9.49 -0.70 -11.58
N VAL A 69 8.22 -0.57 -11.15
CA VAL A 69 7.68 -1.35 -10.04
C VAL A 69 7.05 -2.61 -10.61
N LEU A 70 7.54 -3.77 -10.20
CA LEU A 70 6.96 -5.07 -10.53
C LEU A 70 6.02 -5.50 -9.39
N ILE A 71 4.77 -5.78 -9.71
CA ILE A 71 3.82 -6.42 -8.79
C ILE A 71 3.55 -7.81 -9.32
N ASN A 72 3.90 -8.84 -8.55
CA ASN A 72 3.80 -10.23 -8.95
C ASN A 72 3.10 -11.06 -7.87
N ASN A 73 2.33 -12.08 -8.28
CA ASN A 73 1.67 -13.04 -7.37
C ASN A 73 0.92 -12.40 -6.19
N SER A 74 0.36 -11.20 -6.36
CA SER A 74 -0.21 -10.43 -5.26
C SER A 74 -1.73 -10.35 -5.37
N GLN A 75 -2.41 -10.36 -4.22
CA GLN A 75 -3.86 -10.29 -4.12
C GLN A 75 -4.29 -8.98 -3.47
N ILE A 76 -5.22 -8.28 -4.11
CA ILE A 76 -5.77 -7.01 -3.65
C ILE A 76 -7.28 -7.16 -3.60
N PHE A 77 -7.87 -7.16 -2.40
CA PHE A 77 -9.30 -7.45 -2.22
C PHE A 77 -9.92 -6.65 -1.07
N GLN A 78 -11.24 -6.43 -1.13
CA GLN A 78 -11.99 -5.72 -0.07
C GLN A 78 -11.44 -4.33 0.28
N ASN A 79 -10.96 -3.59 -0.72
CA ASN A 79 -10.51 -2.21 -0.56
C ASN A 79 -11.59 -1.29 -1.12
N ASN A 80 -12.16 -0.42 -0.29
CA ASN A 80 -13.32 0.39 -0.65
C ASN A 80 -13.03 1.85 -0.37
N SER A 81 -13.17 2.71 -1.39
CA SER A 81 -13.28 4.15 -1.20
C SER A 81 -14.61 4.45 -0.50
N VAL A 82 -14.56 4.80 0.79
CA VAL A 82 -15.71 5.29 1.54
C VAL A 82 -15.91 6.77 1.28
#